data_AF-A0A1F8QFZ6-F1
#
_entry.id   AF-A0A1F8QFZ6-F1
#
_cell.length_a   1.000
_cell.length_b   1.000
_cell.length_c   1.000
_cell.angle_alpha   90.00
_cell.angle_beta   90.00
_cell.angle_gamma   90.00
#
_symmetry.space_group_name_H-M   'P 1'
#
loop_
_entity.id
_entity.type
_entity.pdbx_description
1 polymer ?
#
loop_
_entity_poly.entity_id
_entity_poly.type
_entity_poly.pdbx_seq_one_letter_code
_entity_poly.pdbx_strand_id
1 'polypeptide(L)'
;MCCFFLALLFLGPRFGFLIWWLIPYGRIQVNLAFNTWIWPLLGLIFLPWTTLMWTFVYGANGIVGFDWVWVGLALAGDIVTYTSGAYKRREVPYYPTTAP
;
A
#
# COMPACT_ATOMS: atom_id res chain seq x y z
N MET A 1 8.26 5.75 20.46
CA MET A 1 7.27 4.71 20.09
C MET A 1 6.59 4.94 18.74
N CYS A 2 6.57 6.18 18.22
CA CYS A 2 6.08 6.51 16.87
C CYS A 2 6.83 5.76 15.74
N CYS A 3 8.12 5.45 15.90
CA CYS A 3 8.92 4.77 14.87
C CYS A 3 8.53 3.29 14.64
N PHE A 4 8.03 2.58 15.66
CA PHE A 4 7.57 1.20 15.49
C PHE A 4 6.24 1.17 14.74
N PHE A 5 5.30 2.05 15.12
CA PHE A 5 4.02 2.18 14.44
C PHE A 5 4.18 2.65 12.99
N LEU A 6 5.05 3.65 12.75
CA LEU A 6 5.39 4.09 11.39
C LEU A 6 6.17 3.01 10.61
N ALA A 7 7.09 2.26 11.21
CA ALA A 7 7.73 1.15 10.50
C ALA A 7 6.69 0.09 10.09
N LEU A 8 5.73 -0.23 10.96
CA LEU A 8 4.64 -1.14 10.64
C LEU A 8 3.70 -0.57 9.57
N LEU A 9 3.47 0.74 9.53
CA LEU A 9 2.59 1.38 8.56
C LEU A 9 3.27 1.65 7.21
N PHE A 10 4.61 1.70 7.15
CA PHE A 10 5.39 1.95 5.93
C PHE A 10 5.95 0.68 5.30
N LEU A 11 6.45 -0.22 6.14
CA LEU A 11 6.95 -1.52 5.72
C LEU A 11 5.79 -2.54 5.66
N GLY A 12 4.86 -2.47 6.61
CA GLY A 12 3.75 -3.42 6.71
C GLY A 12 2.71 -3.40 5.58
N PRO A 13 2.53 -2.40 4.71
CA PRO A 13 1.66 -2.52 3.55
C PRO A 13 2.30 -3.42 2.48
N ARG A 14 3.60 -3.24 2.23
CA ARG A 14 4.36 -4.09 1.29
C ARG A 14 4.48 -5.51 1.81
N PHE A 15 4.88 -5.67 3.06
CA PHE A 15 4.95 -6.98 3.71
C PHE A 15 3.57 -7.61 3.90
N GLY A 16 2.56 -6.82 4.26
CA GLY A 16 1.18 -7.27 4.43
C GLY A 16 0.58 -7.74 3.13
N PHE A 17 0.79 -7.02 2.02
CA PHE A 17 0.37 -7.46 0.71
C PHE A 17 1.14 -8.71 0.24
N LEU A 18 2.44 -8.79 0.50
CA LEU A 18 3.24 -9.98 0.18
C LEU A 18 2.73 -11.21 0.95
N ILE A 19 2.47 -11.07 2.25
CA ILE A 19 1.91 -12.13 3.09
C ILE A 19 0.51 -12.50 2.58
N TRP A 20 -0.35 -11.51 2.29
CA TRP A 20 -1.68 -11.73 1.74
C TRP A 20 -1.62 -12.52 0.42
N TRP A 21 -0.69 -12.18 -0.46
CA TRP A 21 -0.49 -12.86 -1.73
C TRP A 21 0.07 -14.28 -1.57
N LEU A 22 0.86 -14.54 -0.52
CA LEU A 22 1.43 -15.86 -0.25
C LEU A 22 0.42 -16.83 0.42
N ILE A 23 -0.56 -16.29 1.15
CA ILE A 23 -1.64 -17.07 1.77
C ILE A 23 -2.59 -17.61 0.67
N PRO A 24 -3.04 -18.88 0.73
CA PRO A 24 -3.91 -19.47 -0.30
C PRO A 24 -5.18 -18.66 -0.55
N TYR A 25 -5.81 -18.15 0.50
CA TYR A 25 -7.02 -17.32 0.42
C TYR A 25 -6.77 -16.01 -0.32
N GLY A 26 -5.76 -15.24 0.09
CA GLY A 26 -5.45 -13.95 -0.55
C GLY A 26 -4.92 -14.13 -1.97
N ARG A 27 -4.18 -15.22 -2.25
CA ARG A 27 -3.77 -15.57 -3.62
C ARG A 27 -4.98 -15.76 -4.55
N ILE A 28 -6.04 -16.41 -4.09
CA ILE A 28 -7.27 -16.59 -4.89
C ILE A 28 -7.88 -15.22 -5.18
N GLN A 29 -8.03 -14.36 -4.16
CA GLN A 29 -8.58 -13.01 -4.34
C GLN A 29 -7.74 -12.16 -5.30
N VAL A 30 -6.41 -12.24 -5.21
CA VAL A 30 -5.50 -11.56 -6.12
C VAL A 30 -5.66 -12.04 -7.56
N ASN A 31 -5.84 -13.35 -7.79
CA ASN A 31 -6.09 -13.87 -9.15
C ASN A 31 -7.49 -13.52 -9.67
N LEU A 32 -8.49 -13.38 -8.79
CA LEU A 32 -9.82 -12.94 -9.15
C LEU A 32 -9.84 -11.45 -9.54
N ALA A 33 -9.10 -10.63 -8.78
CA ALA A 33 -8.99 -9.19 -9.02
C ALA A 33 -8.04 -8.86 -10.19
N PHE A 34 -6.98 -9.65 -10.38
CA PHE A 34 -5.97 -9.47 -11.40
C PHE A 34 -5.73 -10.79 -12.15
N ASN A 35 -6.08 -10.82 -13.44
CA ASN A 35 -5.94 -12.02 -14.26
C ASN A 35 -4.47 -12.41 -14.53
N THR A 36 -3.52 -11.49 -14.31
CA THR A 36 -2.09 -11.74 -14.52
C THR A 36 -1.28 -11.40 -13.26
N TRP A 37 -0.13 -12.06 -13.10
CA TRP A 37 0.78 -11.85 -11.97
C TRP A 37 1.55 -10.51 -12.03
N ILE A 38 1.58 -9.85 -13.20
CA ILE A 38 2.35 -8.63 -13.40
C ILE A 38 1.71 -7.43 -12.67
N TRP A 39 0.38 -7.33 -12.70
CA TRP A 39 -0.37 -6.24 -12.06
C TRP A 39 -0.20 -6.20 -10.54
N PRO A 40 -0.36 -7.31 -9.79
CA PRO A 40 -0.13 -7.31 -8.35
C PRO A 40 1.35 -7.06 -8.00
N LEU A 41 2.30 -7.46 -8.85
CA LEU A 41 3.72 -7.13 -8.65
C LEU A 41 3.98 -5.63 -8.78
N LEU A 42 3.46 -4.99 -9.84
CA LEU A 42 3.53 -3.54 -10.00
C LEU A 42 2.85 -2.82 -8.83
N GLY A 43 1.70 -3.32 -8.40
CA GLY A 43 0.98 -2.86 -7.22
C GLY A 43 1.82 -2.86 -5.95
N LEU A 44 2.46 -3.99 -5.65
CA LEU A 44 3.32 -4.15 -4.48
C LEU A 44 4.47 -3.12 -4.45
N ILE A 45 5.00 -2.72 -5.61
CA ILE A 45 6.13 -1.79 -5.72
C ILE A 45 5.68 -0.32 -5.67
N PHE A 46 4.63 0.02 -6.42
CA PHE A 46 4.21 1.40 -6.66
C PHE A 46 3.02 1.87 -5.82
N LEU A 47 2.08 0.99 -5.49
CA LEU A 47 0.81 1.33 -4.83
C LEU A 47 0.37 0.22 -3.86
N PRO A 48 1.19 -0.12 -2.85
CA PRO A 48 0.96 -1.29 -2.02
C PRO A 48 -0.35 -1.21 -1.23
N TRP A 49 -0.75 -0.03 -0.74
CA TRP A 49 -2.02 0.12 -0.04
C TRP A 49 -3.19 -0.06 -0.98
N THR A 50 -3.16 0.62 -2.13
CA THR A 50 -4.25 0.57 -3.10
C THR A 50 -4.47 -0.85 -3.58
N THR A 51 -3.41 -1.61 -3.90
CA THR A 51 -3.58 -2.99 -4.37
C THR A 51 -4.02 -3.95 -3.28
N LEU A 52 -3.58 -3.76 -2.05
CA LEU A 52 -4.09 -4.53 -0.92
C LEU A 52 -5.59 -4.30 -0.76
N MET A 53 -6.01 -3.04 -0.67
CA MET A 53 -7.42 -2.71 -0.46
C MET A 53 -8.28 -3.11 -1.66
N TRP A 54 -7.77 -2.94 -2.88
CA TRP A 54 -8.41 -3.43 -4.10
C TRP A 54 -8.73 -4.91 -3.98
N THR A 55 -7.74 -5.75 -3.66
CA THR A 55 -7.96 -7.20 -3.54
C THR A 55 -8.81 -7.63 -2.35
N PHE A 56 -8.91 -6.76 -1.33
CA PHE A 56 -9.69 -7.04 -0.14
C PHE A 56 -11.19 -6.75 -0.34
N VAL A 57 -11.49 -5.70 -1.10
CA VAL A 57 -12.88 -5.27 -1.38
C VAL A 57 -13.42 -5.91 -2.66
N TYR A 58 -12.56 -6.36 -3.57
CA TYR A 58 -12.97 -6.99 -4.81
C TYR A 58 -13.85 -8.22 -4.58
N GLY A 59 -15.15 -8.09 -4.87
CA GLY A 59 -16.15 -9.14 -4.72
C GLY A 59 -16.56 -9.79 -6.04
N ALA A 60 -17.56 -10.66 -5.99
CA ALA A 60 -18.06 -11.40 -7.16
C ALA A 60 -18.60 -10.50 -8.29
N ASN A 61 -19.11 -9.30 -7.96
CA ASN A 61 -19.59 -8.31 -8.92
C ASN A 61 -18.55 -7.22 -9.23
N GLY A 62 -17.28 -7.43 -8.84
CA GLY A 62 -16.25 -6.39 -8.87
C GLY A 62 -16.43 -5.38 -7.74
N ILE A 63 -15.94 -4.15 -7.97
CA ILE A 63 -15.94 -3.04 -7.00
C ILE A 63 -17.16 -2.15 -7.28
N VAL A 64 -18.06 -2.04 -6.32
CA VAL A 64 -19.36 -1.39 -6.51
C VAL A 64 -19.69 -0.43 -5.37
N GLY A 65 -20.31 0.71 -5.73
CA GLY A 65 -20.84 1.67 -4.75
C GLY A 65 -19.78 2.22 -3.80
N PHE A 66 -19.90 1.87 -2.50
CA PHE A 66 -19.08 2.41 -1.42
C PHE A 66 -17.64 1.87 -1.41
N ASP A 67 -17.38 0.77 -2.12
CA ASP A 67 -16.06 0.14 -2.22
C ASP A 67 -14.98 1.11 -2.73
N TRP A 68 -15.36 2.04 -3.62
CA TRP A 68 -14.49 3.08 -4.15
C TRP A 68 -13.97 4.05 -3.09
N VAL A 69 -14.71 4.25 -1.99
CA VAL A 69 -14.25 5.09 -0.88
C VAL A 69 -13.04 4.44 -0.20
N TRP A 70 -13.08 3.12 0.00
CA TRP A 70 -11.97 2.38 0.59
C TRP A 70 -10.74 2.37 -0.32
N VAL A 71 -10.93 2.20 -1.63
CA VAL A 71 -9.85 2.28 -2.62
C VAL A 71 -9.25 3.70 -2.63
N GLY A 72 -10.08 4.74 -2.57
CA GLY A 72 -9.63 6.13 -2.50
C GLY A 72 -8.83 6.45 -1.24
N LEU A 73 -9.25 5.92 -0.09
CA LEU A 73 -8.49 6.03 1.16
C LEU A 73 -7.15 5.30 1.09
N ALA A 74 -7.12 4.12 0.47
CA ALA A 74 -5.89 3.37 0.27
C ALA A 74 -4.90 4.13 -0.65
N LEU A 75 -5.41 4.78 -1.70
CA LEU A 75 -4.62 5.65 -2.57
C LEU A 75 -4.05 6.86 -1.81
N ALA A 76 -4.86 7.49 -0.96
CA ALA A 76 -4.37 8.54 -0.07
C ALA A 76 -3.27 8.01 0.88
N GLY A 77 -3.42 6.77 1.37
CA GLY A 77 -2.41 6.05 2.13
C GLY A 77 -1.08 5.93 1.38
N ASP A 78 -1.11 5.52 0.11
CA ASP A 78 0.10 5.46 -0.73
C ASP A 78 0.78 6.84 -0.84
N ILE A 79 0.03 7.91 -1.09
CA ILE A 79 0.57 9.29 -1.18
C ILE A 79 1.22 9.73 0.15
N VAL A 80 0.55 9.49 1.28
CA VAL A 80 1.09 9.81 2.61
C VAL A 80 2.38 9.02 2.87
N THR A 81 2.41 7.77 2.41
CA THR A 81 3.58 6.89 2.53
C THR A 81 4.76 7.40 1.68
N TYR A 82 4.52 7.95 0.49
CA TYR A 82 5.61 8.56 -0.29
C TYR A 82 6.08 9.92 0.27
N THR A 83 5.15 10.73 0.77
CA THR A 83 5.45 12.11 1.21
C THR A 83 6.09 12.17 2.59
N SER A 84 5.67 11.36 3.55
CA SER A 84 6.23 11.44 4.92
C SER A 84 7.72 11.07 5.01
N GLY A 85 8.23 10.22 4.11
CA GLY A 85 9.65 9.90 4.02
C GLY A 85 10.49 11.11 3.59
N ALA A 86 9.91 12.04 2.83
CA ALA A 86 10.56 13.29 2.44
C ALA A 86 10.60 14.28 3.61
N TYR A 87 9.51 14.39 4.39
CA TYR A 87 9.47 15.28 5.56
C TYR A 87 10.45 14.85 6.66
N LYS A 88 10.56 13.53 6.93
CA LYS A 88 11.49 13.00 7.94
C LYS A 88 12.98 13.22 7.64
N ARG A 89 13.36 13.40 6.37
CA ARG A 89 14.76 13.70 6.02
C ARG A 89 15.22 15.04 6.60
N ARG A 90 14.30 15.99 6.76
CA ARG A 90 14.59 17.33 7.30
C ARG A 90 14.78 17.35 8.82
N GLU A 91 14.41 16.29 9.52
CA GLU A 91 14.52 16.17 10.98
C GLU A 91 15.86 15.53 11.41
N VAL A 92 16.71 15.11 10.46
CA VAL A 92 18.01 14.50 10.77
C VAL A 92 18.96 15.57 11.33
N PRO A 93 19.55 15.40 12.53
CA PRO A 93 20.56 16.32 13.04
C PRO A 93 21.73 16.42 12.05
N TYR A 94 22.19 17.64 11.74
CA TYR A 94 23.13 17.97 10.65
C TYR A 94 22.57 17.95 9.22
N TYR A 95 21.25 17.86 9.01
CA TYR A 95 20.71 18.03 7.66
C TYR A 95 20.98 19.46 7.14
N PRO A 96 21.63 19.63 5.97
CA PRO A 96 21.90 20.96 5.42
C PRO A 96 20.59 21.67 5.12
N THR A 97 20.38 22.85 5.71
CA THR A 97 19.18 23.68 5.47
C THR A 97 19.14 24.27 4.05
N THR A 98 20.24 24.15 3.31
CA THR A 98 20.43 24.62 1.93
C THR A 98 20.39 23.51 0.88
N ALA A 99 20.05 22.27 1.26
CA ALA A 99 19.86 21.19 0.28
C ALA A 99 18.63 21.47 -0.61
N PRO A 100 18.74 21.36 -1.95
CA PRO A 100 17.66 21.67 -2.89
C PRO A 100 16.40 20.80 -2.69
#